data_AF-A0A7S2H722-F1
#
_entry.id   AF-A0A7S2H722-F1
#
_cell.length_a   1.000
_cell.length_b   1.000
_cell.length_c   1.000
_cell.angle_alpha   90.00
_cell.angle_beta   90.00
_cell.angle_gamma   90.00
#
_symmetry.space_group_name_H-M   'P 1'
#
loop_
_entity.id
_entity.type
_entity.pdbx_description
1 polymer ?
#
loop_
_entity_poly.entity_id
_entity_poly.type
_entity_poly.pdbx_seq_one_letter_code
_entity_poly.pdbx_strand_id
1 'polypeptide(L)'
;PAFQQWQEWQSGKVPKPKASQAEIDMSTRPKPAWSTSAPPPLTALADLASTGDGSEASVEAPSELVTVLGEDGCGGDAELAYDCLCQVRAACFHKEQTELVRAKLLPGLVSAMSRHIDQEGVQTVACEVIALLAGCGEALEQKIYDAGALTACLAACKAHPSSEDVLGTSFEAIRLICASEEDDFASGLNPYGDPAAWARKKGAVEEGALEVVFQGMARMVELHREVGNCKWVHDAGMLTVGGLTKGRDENGHARRARARALLRKSIKS
;
A
#
# COMPACT_ATOMS: atom_id res chain seq x y z
N PRO A 1 12.89 2.73 9.47
CA PRO A 1 12.44 3.97 10.18
C PRO A 1 10.92 4.17 10.15
N ALA A 2 10.29 4.19 8.97
CA ALA A 2 8.84 4.39 8.83
C ALA A 2 7.99 3.25 9.43
N PHE A 3 8.37 1.99 9.18
CA PHE A 3 7.68 0.82 9.76
C PHE A 3 7.79 0.76 11.29
N GLN A 4 8.91 1.20 11.85
CA GLN A 4 9.12 1.24 13.30
C GLN A 4 8.29 2.36 13.96
N GLN A 5 8.17 3.52 13.31
CA GLN A 5 7.23 4.58 13.72
C GLN A 5 5.77 4.14 13.65
N TRP A 6 5.40 3.35 12.63
CA TRP A 6 4.06 2.79 12.52
C TRP A 6 3.75 1.75 13.63
N GLN A 7 4.70 0.87 13.97
CA GLN A 7 4.56 -0.07 15.08
C GLN A 7 4.48 0.63 16.45
N GLU A 8 5.27 1.69 16.65
CA GLU A 8 5.22 2.51 17.87
C GLU A 8 3.87 3.24 18.00
N TRP A 9 3.33 3.74 16.89
CA TRP A 9 1.99 4.35 16.82
C TRP A 9 0.87 3.38 17.19
N GLN A 10 0.86 2.16 16.62
CA GLN A 10 -0.10 1.10 16.98
C GLN A 10 -0.07 0.75 18.47
N SER A 11 1.10 0.86 19.11
CA SER A 11 1.26 0.56 20.54
C SER A 11 0.89 1.71 21.49
N GLY A 12 0.45 2.86 20.96
CA GLY A 12 0.11 4.05 21.74
C GLY A 12 1.32 4.74 22.41
N LYS A 13 2.55 4.37 22.04
CA LYS A 13 3.78 4.94 22.59
C LYS A 13 4.36 5.92 21.57
N VAL A 14 4.05 7.21 21.70
CA VAL A 14 4.70 8.24 20.89
C VAL A 14 5.95 8.73 21.62
N PRO A 15 7.18 8.46 21.14
CA PRO A 15 8.38 9.08 21.70
C PRO A 15 8.50 10.52 21.16
N LYS A 16 8.78 11.48 22.05
CA LYS A 16 9.18 12.84 21.65
C LYS A 16 10.47 12.76 20.83
N PRO A 17 10.57 13.45 19.67
CA PRO A 17 11.76 13.36 18.84
C PRO A 17 12.96 13.97 19.59
N LYS A 18 14.05 13.18 19.69
CA LYS A 18 15.38 13.72 19.96
C LYS A 18 15.99 14.06 18.61
N ALA A 19 16.31 15.33 18.40
CA ALA A 19 17.09 15.76 17.24
C ALA A 19 18.42 14.99 17.23
N SER A 20 18.66 14.20 16.19
CA SER A 20 19.93 13.52 15.98
C SER A 20 20.32 13.59 14.50
N GLN A 21 21.63 13.44 14.29
CA GLN A 21 22.50 13.63 13.12
C GLN A 21 22.03 13.13 11.73
N ALA A 22 20.82 12.60 11.58
CA ALA A 22 20.25 12.11 10.33
C ALA A 22 19.91 13.21 9.30
N GLU A 23 19.82 14.48 9.70
CA GLU A 23 19.59 15.60 8.77
C GLU A 23 20.78 15.92 7.86
N ILE A 24 21.99 15.44 8.19
CA ILE A 24 23.19 15.73 7.39
C ILE A 24 23.36 14.75 6.21
N ASP A 25 22.73 13.57 6.25
CA ASP A 25 22.96 12.50 5.26
C ASP A 25 21.86 12.39 4.18
N MET A 26 20.75 13.13 4.31
CA MET A 26 19.73 13.23 3.26
C MET A 26 20.09 14.24 2.15
N SER A 27 21.08 15.10 2.36
CA SER A 27 21.52 16.13 1.40
C SER A 27 22.40 15.59 0.27
N THR A 28 22.94 14.37 0.43
CA THR A 28 23.89 13.74 -0.51
C THR A 28 23.27 12.72 -1.45
N ARG A 29 21.99 12.36 -1.26
CA ARG A 29 21.28 11.45 -2.17
C ARG A 29 20.98 12.20 -3.49
N PRO A 30 21.42 11.70 -4.66
CA PRO A 30 21.07 12.33 -5.92
C PRO A 30 19.55 12.32 -6.05
N LYS A 31 18.96 13.52 -6.17
CA LYS A 31 17.53 13.67 -6.47
C LYS A 31 17.25 12.89 -7.75
N PRO A 32 16.18 12.08 -7.79
CA PRO A 32 15.84 11.34 -9.00
C PRO A 32 15.59 12.35 -10.14
N ALA A 33 15.95 11.97 -11.36
CA ALA A 33 16.06 12.87 -12.51
C ALA A 33 14.77 13.65 -12.86
N TRP A 34 13.62 13.23 -12.33
CA TRP A 34 12.33 13.89 -12.51
C TRP A 34 12.14 15.14 -11.62
N SER A 35 12.94 15.35 -10.56
CA SER A 35 12.75 16.42 -9.57
C SER A 35 13.09 17.87 -10.03
N THR A 36 13.26 18.16 -11.31
CA THR A 36 13.78 19.48 -11.79
C THR A 36 12.77 20.38 -12.50
N SER A 37 11.53 19.93 -12.64
CA SER A 37 10.43 20.75 -13.15
C SER A 37 9.88 21.66 -12.03
N ALA A 38 9.63 22.94 -12.33
CA ALA A 38 9.01 23.86 -11.38
C ALA A 38 7.51 23.52 -11.27
N PRO A 39 6.98 23.28 -10.06
CA PRO A 39 5.62 22.76 -9.91
C PRO A 39 4.56 23.77 -10.38
N PRO A 40 3.43 23.30 -10.96
CA PRO A 40 2.27 24.14 -11.22
C PRO A 40 1.70 24.74 -9.91
N PRO A 41 0.92 25.82 -9.97
CA PRO A 41 0.48 26.56 -8.79
C PRO A 41 -0.61 25.78 -8.02
N LEU A 42 -0.19 24.86 -7.16
CA LEU A 42 -1.01 24.20 -6.13
C LEU A 42 -0.72 24.74 -4.71
N THR A 43 -0.06 25.89 -4.61
CA THR A 43 0.32 26.52 -3.33
C THR A 43 -0.87 26.77 -2.40
N ALA A 44 -2.09 26.94 -2.93
CA ALA A 44 -3.30 27.13 -2.12
C ALA A 44 -3.68 25.89 -1.27
N LEU A 45 -3.36 24.67 -1.71
CA LEU A 45 -3.66 23.44 -0.96
C LEU A 45 -2.53 23.06 0.01
N ALA A 46 -1.28 23.37 -0.32
CA ALA A 46 -0.14 23.18 0.57
C ALA A 46 -0.18 24.14 1.77
N ASP A 47 -0.64 25.38 1.57
CA ASP A 47 -0.82 26.35 2.66
C ASP A 47 -1.92 25.92 3.66
N LEU A 48 -2.93 25.15 3.22
CA LEU A 48 -3.98 24.60 4.09
C LEU A 48 -3.50 23.41 4.93
N ALA A 49 -2.50 22.65 4.48
CA ALA A 49 -1.93 21.53 5.24
C ALA A 49 -0.83 21.99 6.23
N SER A 50 -0.22 23.16 6.02
CA SER A 50 0.91 23.65 6.80
C SER A 50 0.55 24.58 7.96
N THR A 51 -0.68 25.10 8.05
CA THR A 51 -1.10 25.93 9.19
C THR A 51 -1.51 25.04 10.35
N GLY A 52 -0.55 24.69 11.20
CA GLY A 52 -0.76 24.01 12.48
C GLY A 52 -1.42 24.89 13.56
N ASP A 53 -2.32 25.80 13.16
CA ASP A 53 -3.24 26.46 14.07
C ASP A 53 -4.50 25.59 14.14
N GLY A 54 -4.91 25.20 15.34
CA GLY A 54 -6.05 24.31 15.60
C GLY A 54 -7.42 24.92 15.29
N SER A 55 -7.48 25.80 14.29
CA SER A 55 -8.70 26.33 13.71
C SER A 55 -9.32 25.27 12.80
N GLU A 56 -10.53 24.83 13.12
CA GLU A 56 -11.40 23.96 12.32
C GLU A 56 -11.76 24.61 10.97
N ALA A 57 -10.78 24.78 10.08
CA ALA A 57 -11.03 25.10 8.68
C ALA A 57 -11.64 23.85 8.03
N SER A 58 -12.95 23.90 7.81
CA SER A 58 -13.72 22.88 7.12
C SER A 58 -13.09 22.56 5.77
N VAL A 59 -12.54 21.35 5.63
CA VAL A 59 -11.75 20.92 4.48
C VAL A 59 -12.70 20.58 3.33
N GLU A 60 -13.00 21.53 2.44
CA GLU A 60 -13.67 21.29 1.14
C GLU A 60 -12.74 20.62 0.10
N ALA A 61 -11.44 20.53 0.40
CA ALA A 61 -10.39 20.00 -0.47
C ALA A 61 -10.49 18.51 -0.92
N PRO A 62 -11.25 17.58 -0.28
CA PRO A 62 -11.27 16.18 -0.73
C PRO A 62 -11.85 16.02 -2.13
N SER A 63 -12.79 16.90 -2.51
CA SER A 63 -13.51 16.80 -3.79
C SER A 63 -12.63 17.16 -5.00
N GLU A 64 -11.74 18.13 -4.84
CA GLU A 64 -10.81 18.55 -5.90
C GLU A 64 -9.75 17.48 -6.15
N LEU A 65 -9.17 16.90 -5.10
CA LEU A 65 -8.19 15.81 -5.21
C LEU A 65 -8.76 14.58 -5.95
N VAL A 66 -10.01 14.23 -5.67
CA VAL A 66 -10.70 13.13 -6.38
C VAL A 66 -10.87 13.45 -7.86
N THR A 67 -11.16 14.72 -8.19
CA THR A 67 -11.32 15.16 -9.58
C THR A 67 -10.00 15.05 -10.33
N VAL A 68 -8.88 15.44 -9.70
CA VAL A 68 -7.53 15.35 -10.29
C VAL A 68 -7.09 13.90 -10.50
N LEU A 69 -7.39 12.99 -9.56
CA LEU A 69 -7.05 11.56 -9.72
C LEU A 69 -7.99 10.81 -10.68
N GLY A 70 -9.10 11.43 -11.10
CA GLY A 70 -10.07 10.84 -12.01
C GLY A 70 -9.55 10.54 -13.43
N GLU A 71 -10.42 9.97 -14.26
CA GLU A 71 -10.08 9.57 -15.63
C GLU A 71 -9.56 10.73 -16.50
N ASP A 72 -9.91 11.97 -16.23
CA ASP A 72 -9.45 13.11 -17.03
C ASP A 72 -8.59 14.12 -16.23
N GLY A 73 -8.47 13.95 -14.92
CA GLY A 73 -8.00 15.00 -14.02
C GLY A 73 -6.51 15.33 -14.12
N CYS A 74 -5.64 14.31 -14.17
CA CYS A 74 -4.19 14.53 -14.20
C CYS A 74 -3.64 14.72 -15.62
N GLY A 75 -4.43 14.52 -16.67
CA GLY A 75 -4.00 14.74 -18.07
C GLY A 75 -2.76 13.94 -18.52
N GLY A 76 -2.35 12.91 -17.77
CA GLY A 76 -1.10 12.18 -18.00
C GLY A 76 0.13 12.76 -17.28
N ASP A 77 -0.03 13.80 -16.47
CA ASP A 77 1.03 14.36 -15.61
C ASP A 77 1.22 13.48 -14.36
N ALA A 78 2.34 12.76 -14.34
CA ALA A 78 2.72 11.89 -13.23
C ALA A 78 3.15 12.65 -11.98
N GLU A 79 3.73 13.85 -12.13
CA GLU A 79 4.16 14.68 -10.98
C GLU A 79 2.93 15.19 -10.24
N LEU A 80 1.95 15.69 -10.98
CA LEU A 80 0.67 16.11 -10.43
C LEU A 80 -0.05 14.95 -9.71
N ALA A 81 -0.10 13.77 -10.34
CA ALA A 81 -0.69 12.59 -9.72
C ALA A 81 0.03 12.20 -8.42
N TYR A 82 1.36 12.22 -8.42
CA TYR A 82 2.19 11.93 -7.25
C TYR A 82 1.91 12.91 -6.10
N ASP A 83 1.88 14.22 -6.39
CA ASP A 83 1.63 15.25 -5.38
C ASP A 83 0.24 15.13 -4.78
N CYS A 84 -0.79 14.87 -5.60
CA CYS A 84 -2.15 14.61 -5.13
C CYS A 84 -2.20 13.37 -4.23
N LEU A 85 -1.52 12.28 -4.60
CA LEU A 85 -1.45 11.07 -3.78
C LEU A 85 -0.74 11.30 -2.45
N CYS A 86 0.34 12.10 -2.44
CA CYS A 86 1.02 12.49 -1.21
C CYS A 86 0.09 13.26 -0.26
N GLN A 87 -0.74 14.16 -0.79
CA GLN A 87 -1.74 14.90 -0.01
C GLN A 87 -2.83 13.97 0.53
N VAL A 88 -3.34 13.06 -0.29
CA VAL A 88 -4.30 12.03 0.14
C VAL A 88 -3.71 11.16 1.25
N ARG A 89 -2.46 10.70 1.10
CA ARG A 89 -1.75 9.92 2.11
C ARG A 89 -1.60 10.70 3.42
N ALA A 90 -1.24 11.98 3.35
CA ALA A 90 -1.14 12.83 4.54
C ALA A 90 -2.50 12.94 5.24
N ALA A 91 -3.57 13.13 4.45
CA ALA A 91 -4.92 13.14 4.99
C ALA A 91 -5.23 11.81 5.71
N CYS A 92 -4.74 10.64 5.23
CA CYS A 92 -5.02 9.30 5.79
C CYS A 92 -4.75 9.14 7.28
N PHE A 93 -3.94 10.01 7.86
CA PHE A 93 -3.65 9.99 9.28
C PHE A 93 -4.70 10.71 10.15
N HIS A 94 -5.68 11.39 9.55
CA HIS A 94 -6.73 12.11 10.27
C HIS A 94 -8.01 11.26 10.39
N LYS A 95 -8.60 11.14 11.58
CA LYS A 95 -9.76 10.24 11.83
C LYS A 95 -11.01 10.48 10.96
N GLU A 96 -11.12 11.63 10.31
CA GLU A 96 -12.25 12.03 9.45
C GLU A 96 -12.26 11.31 8.08
N GLN A 97 -11.23 10.50 7.81
CA GLN A 97 -10.97 9.73 6.59
C GLN A 97 -12.06 8.76 6.11
N THR A 98 -13.08 8.49 6.92
CA THR A 98 -14.23 7.69 6.49
C THR A 98 -14.97 8.36 5.34
N GLU A 99 -14.96 9.70 5.28
CA GLU A 99 -15.61 10.46 4.19
C GLU A 99 -14.82 10.44 2.89
N LEU A 100 -13.48 10.39 2.94
CA LEU A 100 -12.64 10.28 1.75
C LEU A 100 -12.91 9.00 0.97
N VAL A 101 -13.10 7.88 1.67
CA VAL A 101 -13.49 6.63 1.01
C VAL A 101 -14.94 6.67 0.52
N ARG A 102 -15.84 7.37 1.21
CA ARG A 102 -17.22 7.59 0.74
C ARG A 102 -17.29 8.43 -0.53
N ALA A 103 -16.33 9.35 -0.72
CA ALA A 103 -16.38 10.39 -1.73
C ALA A 103 -15.84 10.03 -3.14
N LYS A 104 -15.64 8.74 -3.47
CA LYS A 104 -15.15 8.26 -4.79
C LYS A 104 -13.62 8.33 -4.99
N LEU A 105 -12.83 8.37 -3.93
CA LEU A 105 -11.37 8.32 -4.03
C LEU A 105 -10.84 7.04 -4.68
N LEU A 106 -11.43 5.88 -4.35
CA LEU A 106 -10.88 4.57 -4.77
C LEU A 106 -10.83 4.40 -6.30
N PRO A 107 -11.87 4.72 -7.08
CA PRO A 107 -11.77 4.69 -8.55
C PRO A 107 -10.68 5.61 -9.10
N GLY A 108 -10.54 6.84 -8.55
CA GLY A 108 -9.49 7.77 -8.98
C GLY A 108 -8.10 7.23 -8.66
N LEU A 109 -7.91 6.67 -7.47
CA LEU A 109 -6.66 6.02 -7.05
C LEU A 109 -6.26 4.89 -8.00
N VAL A 110 -7.19 3.98 -8.32
CA VAL A 110 -6.95 2.85 -9.23
C VAL A 110 -6.71 3.31 -10.67
N SER A 111 -7.43 4.34 -11.12
CA SER A 111 -7.23 4.98 -12.43
C SER A 111 -5.82 5.59 -12.52
N ALA A 112 -5.39 6.35 -11.51
CA ALA A 112 -4.06 6.94 -11.45
C ALA A 112 -2.96 5.86 -11.47
N MET A 113 -3.11 4.79 -10.68
CA MET A 113 -2.18 3.65 -10.71
C MET A 113 -2.08 3.01 -12.11
N SER A 114 -3.23 2.82 -12.78
CA SER A 114 -3.26 2.19 -14.10
C SER A 114 -2.65 3.07 -15.19
N ARG A 115 -2.89 4.39 -15.12
CA ARG A 115 -2.35 5.37 -16.07
C ARG A 115 -0.85 5.54 -15.94
N HIS A 116 -0.35 5.57 -14.71
CA HIS A 116 1.05 5.83 -14.38
C HIS A 116 1.75 4.55 -13.90
N ILE A 117 1.44 3.42 -14.55
CA ILE A 117 1.92 2.09 -14.15
C ILE A 117 3.45 1.97 -14.17
N ASP A 118 4.11 2.76 -15.01
CA ASP A 118 5.57 2.84 -15.17
C ASP A 118 6.24 3.81 -14.19
N GLN A 119 5.47 4.57 -13.41
CA GLN A 119 5.97 5.58 -12.49
C GLN A 119 6.07 5.01 -11.06
N GLU A 120 7.27 4.57 -10.68
CA GLU A 120 7.53 3.94 -9.37
C GLU A 120 6.98 4.74 -8.19
N GLY A 121 7.23 6.06 -8.16
CA GLY A 121 6.76 6.93 -7.08
C GLY A 121 5.24 6.96 -6.93
N VAL A 122 4.51 6.99 -8.05
CA VAL A 122 3.04 6.97 -8.05
C VAL A 122 2.53 5.63 -7.51
N GLN A 123 3.13 4.52 -7.96
CA GLN A 123 2.75 3.18 -7.48
C GLN A 123 3.00 3.00 -5.98
N THR A 124 4.17 3.42 -5.48
CA THR A 124 4.52 3.33 -4.06
C THR A 124 3.50 4.09 -3.20
N VAL A 125 3.26 5.38 -3.49
CA VAL A 125 2.37 6.21 -2.65
C VAL A 125 0.92 5.73 -2.77
N ALA A 126 0.48 5.31 -3.95
CA ALA A 126 -0.86 4.77 -4.12
C ALA A 126 -1.07 3.47 -3.31
N CYS A 127 -0.10 2.55 -3.34
CA CYS A 127 -0.17 1.33 -2.52
C CYS A 127 -0.14 1.63 -1.01
N GLU A 128 0.63 2.63 -0.56
CA GLU A 128 0.59 3.09 0.83
C GLU A 128 -0.80 3.62 1.22
N VAL A 129 -1.42 4.44 0.38
CA VAL A 129 -2.79 4.94 0.61
C VAL A 129 -3.76 3.76 0.72
N ILE A 130 -3.69 2.79 -0.18
CA ILE A 130 -4.53 1.58 -0.14
C ILE A 130 -4.33 0.82 1.17
N ALA A 131 -3.07 0.61 1.60
CA ALA A 131 -2.76 -0.08 2.85
C ALA A 131 -3.32 0.68 4.07
N LEU A 132 -3.17 2.00 4.11
CA LEU A 132 -3.72 2.84 5.18
C LEU A 132 -5.24 2.71 5.24
N LEU A 133 -5.93 2.82 4.11
CA LEU A 133 -7.38 2.72 4.03
C LEU A 133 -7.90 1.33 4.41
N ALA A 134 -7.21 0.27 3.97
CA ALA A 134 -7.57 -1.11 4.33
C ALA A 134 -7.36 -1.37 5.82
N GLY A 135 -6.34 -0.77 6.43
CA GLY A 135 -6.09 -0.86 7.87
C GLY A 135 -7.06 -0.07 8.76
N CYS A 136 -7.99 0.70 8.20
CA CYS A 136 -8.96 1.50 8.97
C CYS A 136 -10.24 0.74 9.37
N GLY A 137 -10.46 -0.48 8.87
CA GLY A 137 -11.53 -1.38 9.32
C GLY A 137 -12.29 -2.11 8.21
N GLU A 138 -13.00 -3.18 8.58
CA GLU A 138 -13.57 -4.18 7.66
C GLU A 138 -14.53 -3.62 6.60
N ALA A 139 -15.33 -2.60 6.96
CA ALA A 139 -16.30 -1.99 6.06
C ALA A 139 -15.65 -1.32 4.83
N LEU A 140 -14.36 -0.97 4.92
CA LEU A 140 -13.59 -0.36 3.83
C LEU A 140 -12.88 -1.40 2.99
N GLU A 141 -12.41 -2.50 3.58
CA GLU A 141 -11.70 -3.57 2.87
C GLU A 141 -12.51 -4.10 1.67
N GLN A 142 -13.81 -4.30 1.85
CA GLN A 142 -14.66 -4.78 0.75
C GLN A 142 -14.79 -3.74 -0.36
N LYS A 143 -14.95 -2.45 -0.01
CA LYS A 143 -15.04 -1.37 -1.02
C LYS A 143 -13.74 -1.20 -1.79
N ILE A 144 -12.61 -1.34 -1.10
CA ILE A 144 -11.27 -1.30 -1.70
C ILE A 144 -11.11 -2.46 -2.67
N TYR A 145 -11.53 -3.66 -2.28
CA TYR A 145 -11.54 -4.82 -3.16
C TYR A 145 -12.45 -4.63 -4.38
N ASP A 146 -13.69 -4.20 -4.17
CA ASP A 146 -14.68 -4.00 -5.25
C ASP A 146 -14.24 -2.90 -6.24
N ALA A 147 -13.44 -1.93 -5.78
CA ALA A 147 -12.84 -0.90 -6.64
C ALA A 147 -11.69 -1.42 -7.51
N GLY A 148 -11.25 -2.68 -7.37
CA GLY A 148 -10.16 -3.27 -8.15
C GLY A 148 -8.75 -2.92 -7.63
N ALA A 149 -8.64 -2.42 -6.39
CA ALA A 149 -7.35 -2.05 -5.80
C ALA A 149 -6.38 -3.23 -5.71
N LEU A 150 -6.90 -4.44 -5.45
CA LEU A 150 -6.10 -5.67 -5.43
C LEU A 150 -5.38 -5.90 -6.77
N THR A 151 -6.14 -5.86 -7.86
CA THR A 151 -5.60 -6.04 -9.22
C THR A 151 -4.58 -4.95 -9.55
N ALA A 152 -4.84 -3.70 -9.13
CA ALA A 152 -3.91 -2.59 -9.31
C ALA A 152 -2.58 -2.81 -8.56
N CYS A 153 -2.61 -3.23 -7.29
CA CYS A 153 -1.40 -3.58 -6.54
C CYS A 153 -0.63 -4.73 -7.19
N LEU A 154 -1.32 -5.76 -7.71
CA LEU A 154 -0.66 -6.85 -8.43
C LEU A 154 -0.02 -6.40 -9.74
N ALA A 155 -0.65 -5.47 -10.46
CA ALA A 155 -0.07 -4.86 -11.65
C ALA A 155 1.17 -4.03 -11.31
N ALA A 156 1.13 -3.26 -10.23
CA ALA A 156 2.28 -2.47 -9.73
C ALA A 156 3.49 -3.36 -9.43
N CYS A 157 3.28 -4.48 -8.70
CA CYS A 157 4.35 -5.45 -8.43
C CYS A 157 4.95 -6.06 -9.72
N LYS A 158 4.11 -6.32 -10.73
CA LYS A 158 4.57 -6.87 -12.02
C LYS A 158 5.35 -5.85 -12.85
N ALA A 159 4.95 -4.58 -12.79
CA ALA A 159 5.62 -3.48 -13.50
C ALA A 159 6.95 -3.09 -12.84
N HIS A 160 7.03 -3.20 -11.51
CA HIS A 160 8.20 -2.81 -10.71
C HIS A 160 8.78 -3.98 -9.90
N PRO A 161 9.20 -5.10 -10.53
CA PRO A 161 9.64 -6.30 -9.81
C PRO A 161 10.96 -6.13 -9.05
N SER A 162 11.64 -5.00 -9.23
CA SER A 162 12.93 -4.67 -8.60
C SER A 162 12.85 -3.46 -7.67
N SER A 163 11.69 -2.83 -7.52
CA SER A 163 11.50 -1.72 -6.57
C SER A 163 11.13 -2.28 -5.21
N GLU A 164 11.99 -2.05 -4.24
CA GLU A 164 11.77 -2.43 -2.84
C GLU A 164 10.51 -1.76 -2.27
N ASP A 165 10.36 -0.47 -2.54
CA ASP A 165 9.28 0.35 -2.02
C ASP A 165 7.92 -0.05 -2.62
N VAL A 166 7.83 -0.25 -3.95
CA VAL A 166 6.59 -0.69 -4.59
C VAL A 166 6.21 -2.09 -4.11
N LEU A 167 7.15 -3.04 -4.06
CA LEU A 167 6.84 -4.41 -3.66
C LEU A 167 6.37 -4.47 -2.20
N GLY A 168 7.09 -3.85 -1.28
CA GLY A 168 6.74 -3.95 0.13
C GLY A 168 5.44 -3.22 0.49
N THR A 169 5.18 -2.05 -0.08
CA THR A 169 3.89 -1.33 0.12
C THR A 169 2.73 -2.07 -0.53
N SER A 170 2.92 -2.65 -1.72
CA SER A 170 1.91 -3.46 -2.40
C SER A 170 1.60 -4.76 -1.65
N PHE A 171 2.62 -5.44 -1.10
CA PHE A 171 2.42 -6.65 -0.30
C PHE A 171 1.59 -6.35 0.95
N GLU A 172 1.93 -5.27 1.64
CA GLU A 172 1.17 -4.84 2.82
C GLU A 172 -0.28 -4.49 2.46
N ALA A 173 -0.49 -3.76 1.36
CA ALA A 173 -1.83 -3.45 0.84
C ALA A 173 -2.63 -4.72 0.53
N ILE A 174 -2.06 -5.68 -0.21
CA ILE A 174 -2.69 -6.96 -0.55
C ILE A 174 -3.05 -7.73 0.73
N ARG A 175 -2.13 -7.77 1.70
CA ARG A 175 -2.35 -8.44 2.99
C ARG A 175 -3.52 -7.84 3.73
N LEU A 176 -3.62 -6.51 3.78
CA LEU A 176 -4.68 -5.79 4.50
C LEU A 176 -6.02 -5.90 3.77
N ILE A 177 -6.07 -5.76 2.44
CA ILE A 177 -7.30 -6.01 1.66
C ILE A 177 -7.84 -7.43 1.91
N CYS A 178 -6.94 -8.40 2.01
CA CYS A 178 -7.29 -9.80 2.23
C CYS A 178 -7.36 -10.16 3.72
N ALA A 179 -7.17 -9.23 4.65
CA ALA A 179 -7.24 -9.52 6.07
C ALA A 179 -8.71 -9.77 6.48
N SER A 180 -8.85 -10.40 7.64
CA SER A 180 -10.10 -10.46 8.41
C SER A 180 -9.72 -10.27 9.87
N GLU A 181 -10.39 -9.39 10.61
CA GLU A 181 -10.13 -9.25 12.05
C GLU A 181 -10.45 -10.55 12.79
N GLU A 182 -11.45 -11.30 12.31
CA GLU A 182 -11.88 -12.59 12.85
C GLU A 182 -10.97 -13.79 12.47
N ASP A 183 -9.73 -13.55 12.02
CA ASP A 183 -8.76 -14.64 11.81
C ASP A 183 -8.26 -15.26 13.14
N ASP A 184 -8.88 -14.88 14.27
CA ASP A 184 -8.83 -15.50 15.60
C ASP A 184 -9.54 -16.86 15.63
N PHE A 185 -9.08 -17.73 14.74
CA PHE A 185 -9.40 -19.15 14.65
C PHE A 185 -9.12 -19.90 15.98
N ALA A 186 -8.34 -19.30 16.89
CA ALA A 186 -8.09 -19.82 18.23
C ALA A 186 -9.35 -19.87 19.10
N SER A 187 -10.34 -19.02 18.83
CA SER A 187 -11.57 -18.95 19.64
C SER A 187 -12.58 -20.05 19.32
N GLY A 188 -12.52 -20.68 18.14
CA GLY A 188 -13.49 -21.70 17.71
C GLY A 188 -14.93 -21.20 17.54
N LEU A 189 -15.18 -19.89 17.68
CA LEU A 189 -16.51 -19.29 17.69
C LEU A 189 -17.08 -19.03 16.29
N ASN A 190 -16.22 -18.89 15.28
CA ASN A 190 -16.63 -18.80 13.89
C ASN A 190 -15.73 -19.71 13.03
N PRO A 191 -16.10 -20.98 12.78
CA PRO A 191 -15.30 -21.87 11.94
C PRO A 191 -15.19 -21.41 10.48
N TYR A 192 -15.96 -20.39 10.06
CA TYR A 192 -16.06 -19.93 8.69
C TYR A 192 -15.45 -18.54 8.45
N GLY A 193 -15.08 -17.79 9.50
CA GLY A 193 -14.58 -16.41 9.40
C GLY A 193 -15.56 -15.46 8.70
N ASP A 194 -15.11 -14.26 8.35
CA ASP A 194 -15.83 -13.37 7.44
C ASP A 194 -15.86 -13.97 6.01
N PRO A 195 -17.05 -14.34 5.46
CA PRO A 195 -17.16 -14.88 4.11
C PRO A 195 -16.65 -13.91 3.04
N ALA A 196 -16.74 -12.60 3.28
CA ALA A 196 -16.25 -11.58 2.36
C ALA A 196 -14.72 -11.62 2.30
N ALA A 197 -14.03 -11.57 3.44
CA ALA A 197 -12.59 -11.77 3.50
C ALA A 197 -12.13 -13.07 2.84
N TRP A 198 -12.88 -14.16 3.01
CA TRP A 198 -12.57 -15.42 2.31
C TRP A 198 -12.69 -15.28 0.79
N ALA A 199 -13.76 -14.66 0.29
CA ALA A 199 -13.93 -14.39 -1.13
C ALA A 199 -12.78 -13.54 -1.68
N ARG A 200 -12.33 -12.52 -0.93
CA ARG A 200 -11.17 -11.68 -1.30
C ARG A 200 -9.87 -12.49 -1.36
N LYS A 201 -9.57 -13.30 -0.34
CA LYS A 201 -8.40 -14.21 -0.31
C LYS A 201 -8.42 -15.17 -1.50
N LYS A 202 -9.58 -15.74 -1.82
CA LYS A 202 -9.75 -16.65 -2.96
C LYS A 202 -9.51 -15.91 -4.28
N GLY A 203 -10.13 -14.75 -4.48
CA GLY A 203 -9.95 -13.92 -5.67
C GLY A 203 -8.49 -13.54 -5.88
N ALA A 204 -7.79 -13.09 -4.83
CA ALA A 204 -6.36 -12.78 -4.89
C ALA A 204 -5.51 -13.97 -5.36
N VAL A 205 -5.82 -15.18 -4.91
CA VAL A 205 -5.09 -16.38 -5.33
C VAL A 205 -5.39 -16.75 -6.78
N GLU A 206 -6.63 -16.56 -7.23
CA GLU A 206 -7.04 -16.78 -8.61
C GLU A 206 -6.40 -15.75 -9.57
N GLU A 207 -6.20 -14.51 -9.11
CA GLU A 207 -5.47 -13.45 -9.83
C GLU A 207 -3.93 -13.62 -9.82
N GLY A 208 -3.43 -14.64 -9.12
CA GLY A 208 -2.01 -14.98 -9.08
C GLY A 208 -1.18 -14.17 -8.07
N ALA A 209 -1.80 -13.69 -6.99
CA ALA A 209 -1.11 -12.93 -5.95
C ALA A 209 0.07 -13.72 -5.35
N LEU A 210 -0.07 -15.03 -5.15
CA LEU A 210 1.02 -15.86 -4.62
C LEU A 210 2.23 -15.86 -5.55
N GLU A 211 2.03 -16.05 -6.86
CA GLU A 211 3.10 -16.01 -7.85
C GLU A 211 3.82 -14.67 -7.85
N VAL A 212 3.06 -13.57 -7.85
CA VAL A 212 3.62 -12.20 -7.84
C VAL A 212 4.44 -11.95 -6.59
N VAL A 213 3.92 -12.32 -5.41
CA VAL A 213 4.62 -12.13 -4.14
C VAL A 213 5.91 -12.96 -4.10
N PHE A 214 5.88 -14.23 -4.52
CA PHE A 214 7.09 -15.06 -4.58
C PHE A 214 8.12 -14.54 -5.59
N GLN A 215 7.69 -14.10 -6.77
CA GLN A 215 8.59 -13.53 -7.78
C GLN A 215 9.25 -12.24 -7.27
N GLY A 216 8.48 -11.35 -6.65
CA GLY A 216 9.00 -10.13 -6.03
C GLY A 216 10.01 -10.45 -4.93
N MET A 217 9.68 -11.35 -3.99
CA MET A 217 10.62 -11.76 -2.95
C MET A 217 11.90 -12.39 -3.52
N ALA A 218 11.79 -13.27 -4.53
CA ALA A 218 12.93 -13.88 -5.20
C ALA A 218 13.85 -12.82 -5.81
N ARG A 219 13.26 -11.87 -6.54
CA ARG A 219 13.99 -10.79 -7.20
C ARG A 219 14.70 -9.88 -6.21
N MET A 220 14.07 -9.59 -5.07
CA MET A 220 14.70 -8.83 -3.99
C MET A 220 15.88 -9.57 -3.35
N VAL A 221 15.79 -10.89 -3.18
CA VAL A 221 16.92 -11.70 -2.69
C VAL A 221 18.09 -11.68 -3.69
N GLU A 222 17.82 -11.74 -4.99
CA GLU A 222 18.85 -11.62 -6.03
C GLU A 222 19.55 -10.26 -5.99
N LEU A 223 18.77 -9.17 -5.98
CA LEU A 223 19.29 -7.80 -5.98
C LEU A 223 20.12 -7.50 -4.73
N HIS A 224 19.73 -8.04 -3.57
CA HIS A 224 20.34 -7.68 -2.29
C HIS A 224 21.26 -8.74 -1.70
N ARG A 225 21.63 -9.75 -2.49
CA ARG A 225 22.74 -10.67 -2.17
C ARG A 225 24.03 -9.92 -1.81
N GLU A 226 24.17 -8.68 -2.27
CA GLU A 226 25.34 -7.82 -2.05
C GLU A 226 25.17 -6.79 -0.92
N VAL A 227 23.93 -6.40 -0.56
CA VAL A 227 23.68 -5.18 0.25
C VAL A 227 22.93 -5.46 1.57
N GLY A 228 22.35 -6.66 1.75
CA GLY A 228 21.84 -7.11 3.04
C GLY A 228 20.62 -6.36 3.63
N ASN A 229 19.92 -5.52 2.86
CA ASN A 229 18.95 -4.57 3.42
C ASN A 229 17.44 -4.85 3.14
N CYS A 230 17.05 -5.99 2.58
CA CYS A 230 15.64 -6.24 2.18
C CYS A 230 14.82 -7.08 3.14
N LYS A 231 15.20 -7.08 4.42
CA LYS A 231 14.51 -7.86 5.44
C LYS A 231 13.01 -7.51 5.50
N TRP A 232 12.67 -6.23 5.38
CA TRP A 232 11.28 -5.80 5.54
C TRP A 232 10.38 -6.21 4.38
N VAL A 233 10.83 -6.15 3.11
CA VAL A 233 10.04 -6.65 1.97
C VAL A 233 9.86 -8.16 2.03
N HIS A 234 10.90 -8.89 2.43
CA HIS A 234 10.78 -10.33 2.67
C HIS A 234 9.76 -10.64 3.77
N ASP A 235 9.83 -9.94 4.91
CA ASP A 235 8.89 -10.13 6.01
C ASP A 235 7.45 -9.76 5.60
N ALA A 236 7.26 -8.66 4.88
CA ALA A 236 5.96 -8.25 4.32
C ALA A 236 5.41 -9.30 3.33
N GLY A 237 6.25 -9.81 2.44
CA GLY A 237 5.89 -10.88 1.51
C GLY A 237 5.49 -12.17 2.23
N MET A 238 6.24 -12.57 3.27
CA MET A 238 5.92 -13.75 4.07
C MET A 238 4.62 -13.60 4.87
N LEU A 239 4.35 -12.42 5.43
CA LEU A 239 3.08 -12.11 6.09
C LEU A 239 1.92 -12.17 5.10
N THR A 240 2.12 -11.66 3.89
CA THR A 240 1.12 -11.70 2.80
C THR A 240 0.82 -13.14 2.39
N VAL A 241 1.84 -13.96 2.16
CA VAL A 241 1.66 -15.40 1.87
C VAL A 241 0.96 -16.10 3.04
N GLY A 242 1.33 -15.79 4.28
CA GLY A 242 0.68 -16.32 5.48
C GLY A 242 -0.82 -16.01 5.49
N GLY A 243 -1.20 -14.76 5.25
CA GLY A 243 -2.60 -14.32 5.17
C GLY A 243 -3.39 -15.02 4.05
N LEU A 244 -2.82 -15.09 2.84
CA LEU A 244 -3.47 -15.72 1.68
C LEU A 244 -3.60 -17.25 1.80
N THR A 245 -2.70 -17.89 2.54
CA THR A 245 -2.69 -19.35 2.70
C THR A 245 -3.32 -19.85 4.00
N LYS A 246 -3.75 -18.94 4.89
CA LYS A 246 -4.55 -19.28 6.08
C LYS A 246 -5.92 -19.81 5.65
N GLY A 247 -6.43 -20.81 6.38
CA GLY A 247 -7.64 -21.58 6.04
C GLY A 247 -7.44 -23.08 6.25
N ARG A 248 -8.38 -23.75 6.93
CA ARG A 248 -8.36 -25.20 7.19
C ARG A 248 -9.09 -26.04 6.15
N ASP A 249 -9.74 -25.41 5.18
CA ASP A 249 -10.39 -26.14 4.11
C ASP A 249 -9.37 -26.82 3.19
N GLU A 250 -9.88 -27.73 2.35
CA GLU A 250 -9.07 -28.46 1.37
C GLU A 250 -8.30 -27.49 0.46
N ASN A 251 -8.87 -26.32 0.18
CA ASN A 251 -8.24 -25.27 -0.61
C ASN A 251 -7.06 -24.63 0.12
N GLY A 252 -7.12 -24.41 1.43
CA GLY A 252 -6.00 -23.88 2.22
C GLY A 252 -4.79 -24.81 2.19
N HIS A 253 -5.01 -26.12 2.24
CA HIS A 253 -3.93 -27.10 2.03
C HIS A 253 -3.35 -27.03 0.62
N ALA A 254 -4.19 -26.95 -0.42
CA ALA A 254 -3.74 -26.78 -1.80
C ALA A 254 -2.95 -25.47 -2.01
N ARG A 255 -3.41 -24.36 -1.43
CA ARG A 255 -2.73 -23.05 -1.48
C ARG A 255 -1.37 -23.10 -0.78
N ARG A 256 -1.27 -23.70 0.41
CA ARG A 256 0.01 -23.92 1.10
C ARG A 256 0.95 -24.82 0.29
N ALA A 257 0.43 -25.88 -0.34
CA ALA A 257 1.21 -26.76 -1.20
C ALA A 257 1.76 -26.00 -2.43
N ARG A 258 0.93 -25.20 -3.10
CA ARG A 258 1.31 -24.33 -4.22
C ARG A 258 2.37 -23.31 -3.79
N ALA A 259 2.15 -22.61 -2.67
CA ALA A 259 3.11 -21.65 -2.12
C ALA A 259 4.48 -22.29 -1.82
N ARG A 260 4.49 -23.49 -1.19
CA ARG A 260 5.72 -24.25 -0.97
C ARG A 260 6.40 -24.67 -2.27
N ALA A 261 5.64 -25.04 -3.30
CA ALA A 261 6.20 -25.39 -4.61
C ALA A 261 6.85 -24.19 -5.30
N LEU A 262 6.21 -23.01 -5.25
CA LEU A 262 6.76 -21.77 -5.78
C LEU A 262 8.04 -21.35 -5.05
N LEU A 263 8.04 -21.40 -3.71
CA LEU A 263 9.23 -21.10 -2.90
C LEU A 263 10.40 -22.04 -3.26
N ARG A 264 10.13 -23.35 -3.38
CA ARG A 264 11.15 -24.33 -3.79
C ARG A 264 11.68 -24.08 -5.19
N LYS A 265 10.85 -23.59 -6.11
CA LYS A 265 11.26 -23.24 -7.47
C LYS A 265 12.17 -22.02 -7.47
N SER A 266 11.79 -20.98 -6.72
CA SER A 266 12.56 -19.73 -6.58
C SER A 266 13.92 -19.93 -5.90
N ILE A 267 14.05 -20.85 -4.93
CA ILE A 267 15.34 -21.14 -4.29
C ILE A 267 16.32 -21.85 -5.25
N LYS A 268 15.80 -22.54 -6.27
CA LYS A 268 16.60 -23.35 -7.20
C LYS A 268 17.06 -22.60 -8.44
N SER A 269 16.35 -21.54 -8.84
CA SER A 269 16.74 -20.62 -9.91
C SER A 269 17.81 -19.67 -9.42
#